data_AF-Q7P3T4-F1
#
_entry.id   AF-Q7P3T4-F1
#
_cell.length_a   1.000
_cell.length_b   1.000
_cell.length_c   1.000
_cell.angle_alpha   90.00
_cell.angle_beta   90.00
_cell.angle_gamma   90.00
#
_symmetry.space_group_name_H-M   'P 1'
#
loop_
_entity.id
_entity.type
_entity.pdbx_description
1 polymer ?
#
loop_
_entity_poly.entity_id
_entity_poly.type
_entity_poly.pdbx_seq_one_letter_code
_entity_poly.pdbx_strand_id
1 'polypeptide(L)'
;MKDISEEAKIPVGLVYTYYKNKEDLFDEIVNPIYYYLNLAIEKEEKEEGSALERFKATGEEYVLKLLNQHKILVVLMDKAQGTKHENAKQVFIKILENHIRRQVQKKGIIVEEEILIHILASNFTESLLEIARHYENPDWAKKILSLVTKCYYEGVNSI
;
A
#
# COMPACT_ATOMS: atom_id res chain seq x y z
N MET A 1 -20.79 -6.78 -15.72
CA MET A 1 -20.88 -5.46 -16.39
C MET A 1 -22.26 -4.84 -16.27
N LYS A 2 -23.35 -5.60 -16.46
CA LYS A 2 -24.72 -5.09 -16.31
C LYS A 2 -24.94 -4.34 -14.97
N ASP A 3 -24.72 -4.99 -13.84
CA ASP A 3 -24.93 -4.39 -12.51
C ASP A 3 -24.08 -3.12 -12.31
N ILE A 4 -22.83 -3.12 -12.81
CA ILE A 4 -21.93 -1.97 -12.76
C ILE A 4 -22.50 -0.80 -13.58
N SER A 5 -22.99 -1.08 -14.79
CA SER A 5 -23.58 -0.05 -15.66
C SER A 5 -24.89 0.51 -15.11
N GLU A 6 -25.70 -0.33 -14.46
CA GLU A 6 -26.94 0.08 -13.82
C GLU A 6 -26.67 1.01 -12.63
N GLU A 7 -25.73 0.63 -11.76
CA GLU A 7 -25.32 1.46 -10.61
C GLU A 7 -24.70 2.79 -11.06
N ALA A 8 -23.87 2.76 -12.11
CA ALA A 8 -23.25 3.95 -12.69
C ALA A 8 -24.21 4.80 -13.54
N LYS A 9 -25.46 4.35 -13.74
CA LYS A 9 -26.49 5.01 -14.55
C LYS A 9 -26.05 5.31 -15.99
N ILE A 10 -25.35 4.36 -16.61
CA ILE A 10 -24.89 4.45 -18.00
C ILE A 10 -25.28 3.20 -18.81
N PRO A 11 -25.39 3.29 -20.15
CA PRO A 11 -25.64 2.11 -20.97
C PRO A 11 -24.50 1.10 -20.87
N VAL A 12 -24.83 -0.19 -20.78
CA VAL A 12 -23.82 -1.26 -20.71
C VAL A 12 -22.87 -1.27 -21.92
N GLY A 13 -23.37 -0.91 -23.11
CA GLY A 13 -22.55 -0.79 -24.32
C GLY A 13 -21.48 0.29 -24.23
N LEU A 14 -21.74 1.36 -23.45
CA LEU A 14 -20.73 2.39 -23.21
C LEU A 14 -19.58 1.85 -22.35
N VAL A 15 -19.88 1.04 -21.33
CA VAL A 15 -18.84 0.39 -20.51
C VAL A 15 -17.94 -0.49 -21.39
N TYR A 16 -18.52 -1.27 -22.30
CA TYR A 16 -17.76 -2.12 -23.23
C TYR A 16 -16.94 -1.33 -24.26
N THR A 17 -17.21 -0.03 -24.44
CA THR A 17 -16.40 0.84 -25.29
C THR A 17 -15.06 1.18 -24.63
N TYR A 18 -15.02 1.19 -23.29
CA TYR A 18 -13.81 1.49 -22.50
C TYR A 18 -13.11 0.23 -21.98
N TYR A 19 -13.88 -0.80 -21.61
CA TYR A 19 -13.34 -1.98 -20.95
C TYR A 19 -13.86 -3.27 -21.57
N LYS A 20 -12.96 -4.17 -21.95
CA LYS A 20 -13.33 -5.41 -22.65
C LYS A 20 -14.17 -6.34 -21.77
N ASN A 21 -13.83 -6.43 -20.49
CA ASN A 21 -14.47 -7.32 -19.52
C ASN A 21 -14.24 -6.81 -18.09
N LYS A 22 -14.78 -7.52 -17.08
CA LYS A 22 -14.69 -7.10 -15.67
C LYS A 22 -13.26 -7.13 -15.14
N GLU A 23 -12.41 -8.01 -15.67
CA GLU A 23 -10.99 -8.09 -15.29
C GLU A 23 -10.24 -6.84 -15.76
N ASP A 24 -10.39 -6.46 -17.02
CA ASP A 24 -9.81 -5.25 -17.61
C ASP A 24 -10.22 -3.96 -16.86
N LEU A 25 -11.51 -3.86 -16.49
CA LEU A 25 -11.97 -2.78 -15.61
C LEU A 25 -11.33 -2.83 -14.22
N PHE A 26 -11.20 -4.02 -13.63
CA PHE A 26 -10.62 -4.17 -12.30
C PHE A 26 -9.14 -3.79 -12.29
N ASP A 27 -8.39 -4.17 -13.32
CA ASP A 27 -6.98 -3.82 -13.52
C ASP A 27 -6.78 -2.30 -13.49
N GLU A 28 -7.60 -1.57 -14.23
CA GLU A 28 -7.55 -0.10 -14.28
C GLU A 28 -7.90 0.54 -12.94
N ILE A 29 -8.85 -0.04 -12.19
CA ILE A 29 -9.23 0.44 -10.86
C ILE A 29 -8.08 0.25 -9.84
N VAL A 30 -7.33 -0.85 -9.91
CA VAL A 30 -6.30 -1.16 -8.91
C VAL A 30 -4.93 -0.58 -9.23
N ASN A 31 -4.67 -0.19 -10.49
CA ASN A 31 -3.41 0.41 -10.94
C ASN A 31 -2.90 1.58 -10.05
N PRO A 32 -3.74 2.54 -9.61
CA PRO A 32 -3.31 3.61 -8.72
C PRO A 32 -2.71 3.13 -7.39
N ILE A 33 -3.13 1.96 -6.88
CA ILE A 33 -2.59 1.39 -5.63
C ILE A 33 -1.13 0.99 -5.83
N TYR A 34 -0.81 0.28 -6.91
CA TYR A 34 0.57 -0.07 -7.23
C TYR A 34 1.43 1.17 -7.50
N TYR A 35 0.86 2.16 -8.18
CA TYR A 35 1.54 3.42 -8.49
C TYR A 35 1.94 4.18 -7.22
N TYR A 36 1.01 4.43 -6.29
CA TYR A 36 1.32 5.18 -5.08
C TYR A 36 2.24 4.42 -4.12
N LEU A 37 2.14 3.09 -4.06
CA LEU A 37 3.10 2.26 -3.33
C LEU A 37 4.53 2.48 -3.84
N ASN A 38 4.75 2.33 -5.15
CA ASN A 38 6.07 2.49 -5.73
C ASN A 38 6.61 3.91 -5.51
N LEU A 39 5.76 4.94 -5.64
CA LEU A 39 6.16 6.32 -5.37
C LEU A 39 6.51 6.56 -3.90
N ALA A 40 5.79 5.97 -2.95
CA ALA A 40 6.11 6.13 -1.52
C ALA A 40 7.55 5.68 -1.23
N ILE A 41 7.97 4.56 -1.81
CA ILE A 41 9.32 4.01 -1.65
C ILE A 41 10.34 4.81 -2.46
N GLU A 42 10.06 5.08 -3.73
CA GLU A 42 11.01 5.78 -4.61
C GLU A 42 11.33 7.19 -4.12
N LYS A 43 10.33 7.90 -3.59
CA LYS A 43 10.48 9.25 -3.08
C LYS A 43 11.17 9.26 -1.72
N GLU A 44 10.81 8.35 -0.82
CA GLU A 44 11.51 8.19 0.46
C GLU A 44 12.99 7.89 0.25
N GLU A 45 13.34 7.02 -0.71
CA GLU A 45 14.72 6.60 -0.95
C GLU A 45 15.63 7.70 -1.51
N LYS A 46 15.05 8.81 -2.00
CA LYS A 46 15.75 9.99 -2.50
C LYS A 46 15.99 11.06 -1.43
N GLU A 47 15.30 10.97 -0.31
CA GLU A 47 15.47 11.90 0.80
C GLU A 47 16.72 11.58 1.62
N GLU A 48 17.21 12.56 2.37
CA GLU A 48 18.31 12.40 3.31
C GLU A 48 17.81 12.31 4.76
N GLY A 49 18.67 11.81 5.65
CA GLY A 49 18.36 11.68 7.08
C GLY A 49 17.91 10.28 7.49
N SER A 50 17.33 10.18 8.68
CA SER A 50 16.83 8.93 9.25
C SER A 50 15.62 8.39 8.49
N ALA A 51 15.31 7.11 8.67
CA ALA A 51 14.18 6.48 7.96
C ALA A 51 12.83 7.15 8.29
N LEU A 52 12.66 7.61 9.54
CA LEU A 52 11.46 8.36 9.93
C LEU A 52 11.40 9.75 9.28
N GLU A 53 12.53 10.45 9.21
CA GLU A 53 12.60 11.79 8.58
C GLU A 53 12.29 11.70 7.10
N ARG A 54 12.90 10.75 6.38
CA ARG A 54 12.63 10.53 4.96
C ARG A 54 11.18 10.13 4.69
N PHE A 55 10.63 9.23 5.52
CA PHE A 55 9.22 8.86 5.42
C PHE A 55 8.31 10.07 5.61
N LYS A 56 8.55 10.90 6.63
CA LYS A 56 7.75 12.11 6.86
C LYS A 56 7.92 13.16 5.77
N ALA A 57 9.10 13.26 5.17
CA ALA A 57 9.39 14.24 4.14
C ALA A 57 8.61 13.97 2.85
N THR A 58 8.52 12.70 2.41
CA THR A 58 7.88 12.37 1.13
C THR A 58 7.04 11.10 1.15
N GLY A 59 7.46 10.04 1.84
CA GLY A 59 6.76 8.75 1.86
C GLY A 59 5.31 8.83 2.40
N GLU A 60 5.09 9.61 3.46
CA GLU A 60 3.81 9.76 4.15
C GLU A 60 2.71 10.26 3.20
N GLU A 61 3.01 11.22 2.33
CA GLU A 61 2.04 11.78 1.38
C GLU A 61 1.46 10.69 0.47
N TYR A 62 2.30 9.80 -0.04
CA TYR A 62 1.88 8.73 -0.94
C TYR A 62 1.17 7.60 -0.21
N VAL A 63 1.55 7.31 1.04
CA VAL A 63 0.78 6.38 1.89
C VAL A 63 -0.61 6.95 2.21
N LEU A 64 -0.74 8.27 2.45
CA LEU A 64 -2.05 8.90 2.60
C LEU A 64 -2.87 8.87 1.31
N LYS A 65 -2.25 9.02 0.14
CA LYS A 65 -2.92 8.82 -1.16
C LYS A 65 -3.43 7.38 -1.34
N LEU A 66 -2.68 6.39 -0.87
CA LEU A 66 -3.15 4.99 -0.82
C LEU A 66 -4.37 4.83 0.09
N LEU A 67 -4.31 5.38 1.31
CA LEU A 67 -5.39 5.28 2.29
C LEU A 67 -6.64 6.04 1.85
N ASN A 68 -6.51 7.14 1.10
CA ASN A 68 -7.66 7.81 0.48
C ASN A 68 -8.39 6.89 -0.52
N GLN A 69 -7.71 5.90 -1.08
CA GLN A 69 -8.28 4.85 -1.94
C GLN A 69 -8.62 3.56 -1.16
N HIS A 70 -8.87 3.66 0.15
CA HIS A 70 -9.06 2.52 1.06
C HIS A 70 -9.98 1.42 0.53
N LYS A 71 -11.11 1.74 -0.13
CA LYS A 71 -12.01 0.73 -0.68
C LYS A 71 -11.34 -0.13 -1.74
N ILE A 72 -10.62 0.51 -2.66
CA ILE A 72 -9.87 -0.18 -3.72
C ILE A 72 -8.75 -1.00 -3.08
N LEU A 73 -8.04 -0.43 -2.11
CA LEU A 73 -6.98 -1.12 -1.38
C LEU A 73 -7.52 -2.39 -0.68
N VAL A 74 -8.62 -2.31 0.05
CA VAL A 74 -9.25 -3.46 0.71
C VAL A 74 -9.73 -4.50 -0.31
N VAL A 75 -10.35 -4.07 -1.42
CA VAL A 75 -10.79 -5.01 -2.47
C VAL A 75 -9.59 -5.74 -3.09
N LEU A 76 -8.52 -5.01 -3.41
CA LEU A 76 -7.29 -5.59 -3.97
C LEU A 76 -6.64 -6.58 -3.00
N MET A 77 -6.65 -6.28 -1.71
CA MET A 77 -5.87 -7.03 -0.71
C MET A 77 -6.65 -8.21 -0.13
N ASP A 78 -7.97 -8.08 0.03
CA ASP A 78 -8.80 -9.06 0.72
C ASP A 78 -9.79 -9.79 -0.21
N LYS A 79 -10.05 -9.27 -1.42
CA LYS A 79 -11.16 -9.71 -2.29
C LYS A 79 -10.76 -9.99 -3.74
N ALA A 80 -9.46 -10.03 -4.06
CA ALA A 80 -8.96 -10.27 -5.42
C ALA A 80 -8.79 -11.75 -5.78
N GLN A 81 -9.28 -12.69 -4.96
CA GLN A 81 -9.15 -14.13 -5.22
C GLN A 81 -9.74 -14.53 -6.58
N GLY A 82 -9.03 -15.38 -7.33
CA GLY A 82 -9.45 -15.81 -8.66
C GLY A 82 -9.24 -14.76 -9.77
N THR A 83 -8.61 -13.64 -9.45
CA THR A 83 -8.07 -12.69 -10.44
C THR A 83 -6.56 -12.82 -10.50
N LYS A 84 -5.92 -12.25 -11.53
CA LYS A 84 -4.45 -12.15 -11.60
C LYS A 84 -3.82 -11.38 -10.42
N HIS A 85 -4.62 -10.63 -9.66
CA HIS A 85 -4.21 -9.86 -8.49
C HIS A 85 -4.38 -10.61 -7.16
N GLU A 86 -4.72 -11.90 -7.16
CA GLU A 86 -4.99 -12.68 -5.93
C GLU A 86 -3.84 -12.65 -4.91
N ASN A 87 -2.59 -12.48 -5.36
CA ASN A 87 -1.40 -12.43 -4.52
C ASN A 87 -0.92 -10.99 -4.23
N ALA A 88 -1.76 -9.97 -4.44
CA ALA A 88 -1.37 -8.57 -4.31
C ALA A 88 -0.80 -8.21 -2.93
N LYS A 89 -1.36 -8.78 -1.85
CA LYS A 89 -0.87 -8.58 -0.48
C LYS A 89 0.54 -9.13 -0.30
N GLN A 90 0.81 -10.33 -0.79
CA GLN A 90 2.13 -10.97 -0.72
C GLN A 90 3.16 -10.18 -1.54
N VAL A 91 2.75 -9.66 -2.70
CA VAL A 91 3.59 -8.76 -3.51
C VAL A 91 3.93 -7.48 -2.75
N PHE A 92 2.96 -6.86 -2.07
CA PHE A 92 3.18 -5.66 -1.26
C PHE A 92 4.18 -5.93 -0.13
N ILE A 93 3.96 -7.01 0.63
CA ILE A 93 4.90 -7.44 1.69
C ILE A 93 6.30 -7.62 1.10
N LYS A 94 6.44 -8.26 -0.06
CA LYS A 94 7.74 -8.48 -0.68
C LYS A 94 8.44 -7.19 -1.10
N ILE A 95 7.68 -6.23 -1.62
CA ILE A 95 8.20 -4.89 -1.96
C ILE A 95 8.75 -4.21 -0.70
N LEU A 96 8.01 -4.25 0.41
CA LEU A 96 8.44 -3.66 1.68
C LEU A 96 9.63 -4.41 2.30
N GLU A 97 9.68 -5.74 2.25
CA GLU A 97 10.86 -6.52 2.67
C GLU A 97 12.11 -6.07 1.93
N ASN A 98 12.02 -5.93 0.60
CA ASN A 98 13.14 -5.51 -0.22
C ASN A 98 13.58 -4.09 0.11
N HIS A 99 12.63 -3.19 0.35
CA HIS A 99 12.91 -1.85 0.81
C HIS A 99 13.63 -1.84 2.17
N ILE A 100 13.11 -2.54 3.18
CA ILE A 100 13.74 -2.66 4.51
C ILE A 100 15.16 -3.24 4.39
N ARG A 101 15.33 -4.31 3.60
CA ARG A 101 16.64 -4.94 3.35
C ARG A 101 17.65 -3.96 2.77
N ARG A 102 17.25 -3.14 1.79
CA ARG A 102 18.12 -2.08 1.25
C ARG A 102 18.50 -1.05 2.31
N GLN A 103 17.56 -0.66 3.18
CA GLN A 103 17.80 0.33 4.22
C GLN A 103 18.77 -0.15 5.31
N VAL A 104 18.61 -1.39 5.79
CA VAL A 104 19.55 -1.97 6.77
C VAL A 104 20.94 -2.16 6.17
N GLN A 105 21.04 -2.62 4.91
CA GLN A 105 22.30 -2.77 4.20
C GLN A 105 23.03 -1.43 4.00
N LYS A 106 22.31 -0.37 3.60
CA LYS A 106 22.87 0.99 3.46
C LYS A 106 23.46 1.52 4.78
N LYS A 107 22.92 1.12 5.92
CA LYS A 107 23.41 1.49 7.25
C LYS A 107 24.50 0.56 7.80
N GLY A 108 24.83 -0.53 7.10
CA GLY A 108 25.76 -1.55 7.59
C GLY A 108 25.22 -2.37 8.77
N ILE A 109 23.90 -2.39 8.97
CA ILE A 109 23.25 -3.17 10.03
C ILE A 109 23.17 -4.63 9.57
N ILE A 110 23.69 -5.54 10.40
CA ILE A 110 23.58 -6.98 10.19
C ILE A 110 22.30 -7.45 10.89
N VAL A 111 21.33 -7.91 10.12
CA VAL A 111 20.14 -8.57 10.65
C VAL A 111 20.43 -10.07 10.72
N GLU A 112 20.58 -10.62 11.91
CA GLU A 112 20.93 -12.03 12.12
C GLU A 112 19.85 -12.99 11.59
N GLU A 113 18.59 -12.63 11.78
CA GLU A 113 17.44 -13.48 11.48
C GLU A 113 16.58 -12.89 10.36
N GLU A 114 16.63 -13.47 9.15
CA GLU A 114 15.89 -12.96 7.98
C GLU A 114 14.38 -12.86 8.21
N ILE A 115 13.84 -13.72 9.07
CA ILE A 115 12.42 -13.72 9.43
C ILE A 115 11.99 -12.39 10.06
N LEU A 116 12.90 -11.65 10.72
CA LEU A 116 12.59 -10.34 11.29
C LEU A 116 12.18 -9.33 10.22
N ILE A 117 12.87 -9.31 9.07
CA ILE A 117 12.52 -8.41 7.94
C ILE A 117 11.12 -8.74 7.42
N HIS A 118 10.79 -10.03 7.30
CA HIS A 118 9.47 -10.48 6.89
C HIS A 118 8.38 -10.07 7.89
N ILE A 119 8.63 -10.22 9.19
CA ILE A 119 7.71 -9.82 10.25
C ILE A 119 7.46 -8.31 10.21
N LEU A 120 8.52 -7.50 10.10
CA LEU A 120 8.40 -6.03 10.03
C LEU A 120 7.58 -5.58 8.81
N ALA A 121 7.88 -6.13 7.62
CA ALA A 121 7.14 -5.82 6.40
C ALA A 121 5.66 -6.24 6.48
N SER A 122 5.40 -7.43 7.03
CA SER A 122 4.05 -7.97 7.20
C SER A 122 3.23 -7.14 8.18
N ASN A 123 3.80 -6.81 9.35
CA ASN A 123 3.13 -6.01 10.37
C ASN A 123 2.82 -4.60 9.87
N PHE A 124 3.75 -3.97 9.15
CA PHE A 124 3.51 -2.65 8.57
C PHE A 124 2.41 -2.69 7.50
N THR A 125 2.44 -3.70 6.62
CA THR A 125 1.39 -3.92 5.62
C THR A 125 0.03 -4.09 6.29
N GLU A 126 -0.07 -4.96 7.29
CA GLU A 126 -1.34 -5.20 8.00
C GLU A 126 -1.83 -3.95 8.71
N SER A 127 -0.92 -3.16 9.30
CA SER A 127 -1.29 -1.89 9.94
C SER A 127 -1.94 -0.92 8.94
N LEU A 128 -1.43 -0.83 7.71
CA LEU A 128 -2.06 -0.02 6.66
C LEU A 128 -3.42 -0.58 6.25
N LEU A 129 -3.58 -1.92 6.19
CA LEU A 129 -4.86 -2.55 5.87
C LEU A 129 -5.89 -2.33 6.98
N GLU A 130 -5.49 -2.36 8.25
CA GLU A 130 -6.38 -2.05 9.36
C GLU A 130 -6.88 -0.61 9.31
N ILE A 131 -6.01 0.35 8.98
CA ILE A 131 -6.42 1.74 8.73
C ILE A 131 -7.40 1.82 7.56
N ALA A 132 -7.16 1.08 6.47
CA ALA A 132 -8.03 1.08 5.31
C ALA A 132 -9.41 0.45 5.58
N ARG A 133 -9.46 -0.65 6.35
CA ARG A 133 -10.71 -1.33 6.72
C ARG A 133 -11.57 -0.48 7.65
N HIS A 134 -10.95 0.28 8.56
CA HIS A 134 -11.63 1.14 9.53
C HIS A 134 -11.61 2.62 9.13
N TYR A 135 -11.37 2.92 7.86
CA TYR A 135 -11.20 4.29 7.39
C TYR A 135 -12.45 5.14 7.67
N GLU A 136 -12.28 6.21 8.45
CA GLU A 136 -13.35 7.17 8.74
C GLU A 136 -13.30 8.39 7.82
N ASN A 137 -12.16 9.08 7.79
CA ASN A 137 -11.92 10.30 7.00
C ASN A 137 -10.40 10.56 6.89
N PRO A 138 -9.96 11.51 6.03
CA PRO A 138 -8.53 11.76 5.81
C PRO A 138 -7.76 12.16 7.07
N ASP A 139 -8.35 12.99 7.93
CA ASP A 139 -7.70 13.45 9.16
C ASP A 139 -7.52 12.31 10.18
N TRP A 140 -8.53 11.44 10.31
CA TRP A 140 -8.44 10.23 11.10
C TRP A 140 -7.34 9.31 10.58
N ALA A 141 -7.31 9.04 9.27
CA ALA A 141 -6.30 8.17 8.67
C ALA A 141 -4.88 8.70 8.89
N LYS A 142 -4.69 10.02 8.74
CA LYS A 142 -3.41 10.69 9.04
C LYS A 142 -3.03 10.55 10.51
N LYS A 143 -3.97 10.76 11.42
CA LYS A 143 -3.72 10.61 12.87
C LYS A 143 -3.28 9.19 13.22
N ILE A 144 -4.00 8.17 12.74
CA ILE A 144 -3.68 6.77 13.04
C ILE A 144 -2.36 6.36 12.37
N LEU A 145 -2.12 6.77 11.12
CA LEU A 145 -0.84 6.51 10.43
C LEU A 145 0.34 7.10 11.21
N SER A 146 0.20 8.31 11.76
CA SER A 146 1.24 8.94 12.58
C SER A 146 1.57 8.12 13.84
N LEU A 147 0.55 7.55 14.49
CA LEU A 147 0.75 6.68 15.65
C LEU A 147 1.43 5.36 15.26
N VAL A 148 0.94 4.71 14.20
CA VAL A 148 1.51 3.45 13.67
C VAL A 148 2.97 3.63 13.28
N THR A 149 3.28 4.69 12.54
CA THR A 149 4.65 4.96 12.06
C THR A 149 5.58 5.32 13.20
N LYS A 150 5.11 6.06 14.22
CA LYS A 150 5.90 6.30 15.43
C LYS A 150 6.30 4.98 16.11
N CYS A 151 5.34 4.10 16.38
CA CYS A 151 5.63 2.79 16.98
C CYS A 151 6.55 1.94 16.10
N TYR A 152 6.31 1.92 14.80
CA TYR A 152 7.11 1.16 13.84
C TYR A 152 8.58 1.62 13.82
N TYR A 153 8.83 2.92 13.65
CA TYR A 153 10.20 3.44 13.55
C TYR A 153 10.93 3.47 14.89
N GLU A 154 10.23 3.65 16.02
CA GLU A 154 10.84 3.46 17.35
C GLU A 154 11.29 2.00 17.55
N GLY A 155 10.45 1.03 17.15
CA GLY A 155 10.80 -0.39 17.19
C GLY A 155 11.98 -0.73 16.26
N VAL A 156 11.97 -0.23 15.02
CA VAL A 156 13.07 -0.46 14.06
C VAL A 156 14.39 0.14 14.55
N ASN A 157 14.37 1.30 15.20
CA ASN A 157 15.58 1.92 15.76
C ASN A 157 16.15 1.19 16.99
N SER A 158 15.39 0.27 17.60
CA SER A 158 15.85 -0.54 18.73
C SER A 158 16.60 -1.82 18.32
N ILE A 159 16.65 -2.09 17.02
CA ILE A 159 17.40 -3.20 16.39
C ILE A 159 18.78 -2.67 15.96
#